data_AF-A0A951PBF7-F1
#
_entry.id   AF-A0A951PBF7-F1
#
_cell.length_a   1.000
_cell.length_b   1.000
_cell.length_c   1.000
_cell.angle_alpha   90.00
_cell.angle_beta   90.00
_cell.angle_gamma   90.00
#
_symmetry.space_group_name_H-M   'P 1'
#
loop_
_entity.id
_entity.type
_entity.pdbx_description
1 polymer ?
#
loop_
_entity_poly.entity_id
_entity_poly.type
_entity_poly.pdbx_seq_one_letter_code
_entity_poly.pdbx_strand_id
1 'polypeptide(L)' 'MNPAIRPQPWCLICLQPSLQHQVLNRFQRRYEAEAHLKVMRQIMPSASYMVMFDHGSEEEEFSEF' A
#
# COMPACT_ATOMS: atom_id res chain seq x y z
N MET A 1 24.96 -13.27 -5.93
CA MET A 1 24.19 -12.98 -4.71
C MET A 1 23.38 -11.73 -4.96
N ASN A 2 22.11 -11.89 -5.35
CA ASN A 2 21.19 -10.76 -5.42
C ASN A 2 20.81 -10.43 -3.97
N PRO A 3 21.02 -9.20 -3.45
CA PRO A 3 20.66 -8.90 -2.08
C PRO A 3 19.15 -9.11 -1.96
N ALA A 4 18.74 -10.08 -1.13
CA ALA A 4 17.35 -10.47 -0.98
C ALA A 4 16.49 -9.24 -0.69
N ILE A 5 15.81 -8.73 -1.72
CA ILE A 5 14.83 -7.65 -1.57
C ILE A 5 13.75 -8.26 -0.69
N ARG A 6 13.66 -7.78 0.55
CA ARG A 6 12.61 -8.23 1.46
C ARG A 6 11.32 -7.65 0.92
N PRO A 7 10.36 -8.49 0.47
CA PRO A 7 9.08 -7.97 0.01
C PRO A 7 8.48 -7.17 1.16
N GLN A 8 7.93 -6.00 0.85
CA GLN A 8 7.15 -5.19 1.77
C GLN A 8 5.69 -5.65 1.62
N PRO A 9 5.24 -6.64 2.40
CA PRO A 9 4.06 -7.40 2.03
C PRO A 9 2.77 -6.71 2.47
N TRP A 10 2.86 -5.56 3.14
CA TRP A 10 1.71 -4.80 3.60
C TRP A 10 1.58 -3.55 2.75
N CYS A 11 0.46 -3.38 2.06
CA CYS A 11 0.19 -2.17 1.30
C CYS A 11 -1.01 -1.42 1.88
N LEU A 12 -0.92 -0.10 1.89
CA LEU A 12 -2.04 0.79 2.17
C LEU A 12 -2.66 1.20 0.85
N ILE A 13 -3.92 0.82 0.65
CA ILE A 13 -4.68 1.12 -0.55
C ILE A 13 -5.76 2.15 -0.29
N CYS A 14 -5.97 3.03 -1.26
CA CYS A 14 -7.12 3.92 -1.34
C CYS A 14 -8.12 3.36 -2.35
N LEU A 15 -9.37 3.21 -1.95
CA LEU A 15 -10.48 2.87 -2.83
C LEU A 15 -11.05 4.16 -3.40
N GLN A 16 -10.94 4.31 -4.71
CA GLN A 16 -11.47 5.45 -5.43
C GLN A 16 -12.96 5.22 -5.76
N PRO A 17 -13.75 6.29 -5.97
CA PRO A 17 -15.16 6.19 -6.36
C PRO A 17 -15.38 5.42 -7.68
N SER A 18 -14.35 5.30 -8.50
CA SER A 18 -14.30 4.56 -9.76
C SER A 18 -14.17 3.04 -9.58
N LEU A 19 -14.33 2.51 -8.36
CA LEU A 19 -14.04 1.11 -8.01
C LEU A 19 -12.57 0.70 -8.25
N GLN A 20 -11.67 1.68 -8.39
CA GLN A 20 -10.23 1.42 -8.53
C GLN A 20 -9.56 1.38 -7.17
N HIS A 21 -8.51 0.57 -7.05
CA HIS A 21 -7.62 0.55 -5.90
C HIS A 21 -6.29 1.20 -6.30
N GLN A 22 -5.84 2.15 -5.50
CA GLN A 22 -4.53 2.76 -5.65
C GLN A 22 -3.65 2.38 -4.47
N VAL A 23 -2.50 1.77 -4.74
CA VAL A 23 -1.48 1.55 -3.71
C VAL A 23 -0.82 2.89 -3.40
N LEU A 24 -0.94 3.33 -2.16
CA LEU A 24 -0.37 4.59 -1.70
C LEU A 24 1.04 4.39 -1.16
N ASN A 25 1.24 3.30 -0.41
CA ASN A 25 2.53 2.99 0.19
C ASN A 25 2.62 1.50 0.56
N ARG A 26 3.85 0.98 0.63
CA ARG A 26 4.17 -0.38 1.06
C ARG A 26 4.98 -0.35 2.35
N PHE A 27 4.77 -1.35 3.18
CA PHE A 27 5.31 -1.46 4.53
C PHE A 27 5.84 -2.88 4.75
N GLN A 28 6.93 -3.00 5.50
CA GLN A 28 7.43 -4.31 5.91
C GLN A 28 6.56 -4.92 7.01
N ARG A 29 5.99 -4.09 7.88
CA ARG A 29 5.23 -4.53 9.06
C ARG A 29 3.81 -3.98 9.04
N ARG A 30 2.86 -4.82 9.47
CA ARG A 30 1.44 -4.46 9.55
C ARG A 30 1.18 -3.23 10.42
N TYR A 31 1.86 -3.13 11.57
CA TYR A 31 1.62 -2.02 12.52
C TYR A 31 1.94 -0.65 11.90
N GLU A 32 2.93 -0.58 11.00
CA GLU A 32 3.32 0.67 10.33
C GLU A 32 2.23 1.10 9.35
N ALA A 33 1.70 0.14 8.58
CA ALA A 33 0.58 0.36 7.68
C ALA A 33 -0.68 0.83 8.44
N GLU A 34 -0.98 0.22 9.59
CA GLU A 34 -2.13 0.60 10.43
C GLU A 34 -1.96 1.97 11.10
N ALA A 35 -0.75 2.32 11.54
CA ALA A 35 -0.45 3.66 12.05
C ALA A 35 -0.67 4.72 10.97
N HIS A 36 -0.21 4.45 9.75
CA HIS A 36 -0.39 5.35 8.61
C HIS A 36 -1.87 5.46 8.20
N LEU A 37 -2.61 4.35 8.19
CA LEU A 37 -4.05 4.31 7.96
C LEU A 37 -4.81 5.25 8.92
N LYS A 38 -4.46 5.24 10.22
CA LYS A 38 -5.09 6.11 11.22
C LYS A 38 -4.88 7.59 10.88
N VAL A 39 -3.66 7.97 10.51
CA VAL A 39 -3.34 9.35 10.12
C VAL A 39 -4.09 9.74 8.84
N MET A 40 -4.13 8.87 7.83
CA MET A 40 -4.85 9.16 6.59
C MET A 40 -6.35 9.35 6.82
N ARG A 41 -6.96 8.53 7.67
CA ARG A 41 -8.38 8.68 8.05
C ARG A 41 -8.65 9.99 8.80
N GLN A 42 -7.68 10.51 9.54
CA GLN A 42 -7.82 11.81 10.21
C GLN A 42 -7.71 12.98 9.24
N ILE A 43 -6.81 12.88 8.24
CA ILE A 43 -6.59 13.95 7.26
C ILE A 43 -7.73 13.99 6.24
N MET A 44 -8.19 12.82 5.78
CA MET A 44 -9.20 12.71 4.71
C MET A 44 -10.20 11.59 5.02
N PRO A 45 -11.17 11.81 5.93
CA PRO A 45 -12.12 10.78 6.34
C PRO A 45 -13.10 10.36 5.24
N SER A 46 -13.24 11.17 4.18
CA SER A 46 -14.11 10.88 3.03
C SER A 46 -13.56 9.78 2.13
N ALA A 47 -12.25 9.53 2.16
CA ALA A 47 -11.61 8.51 1.36
C ALA A 47 -11.68 7.14 2.06
N SER A 48 -11.89 6.10 1.27
CA SER A 48 -11.95 4.72 1.76
C SER A 48 -10.56 4.10 1.73
N TYR A 49 -9.98 3.88 2.90
CA TYR A 49 -8.64 3.29 3.04
C TYR A 49 -8.69 1.88 3.63
N MET A 50 -7.82 1.01 3.11
CA MET A 50 -7.67 -0.38 3.56
C MET A 50 -6.19 -0.78 3.60
N VAL A 51 -5.82 -1.61 4.57
CA VAL A 51 -4.51 -2.28 4.61
C VAL A 51 -4.69 -3.68 4.05
N MET A 52 -3.89 -4.01 3.03
CA MET A 52 -3.94 -5.31 2.35
C MET A 52 -2.57 -6.00 2.48
N PHE A 53 -2.60 -7.33 2.57
CA PHE A 53 -1.41 -8.14 2.45
C PHE A 53 -1.21 -8.50 0.97
N ASP A 54 -0.13 -8.02 0.38
CA ASP A 54 0.27 -8.29 -0.99
C ASP A 54 1.69 -8.85 -0.99
N HIS A 55 1.84 -10.11 -1.35
CA HIS A 55 3.13 -10.82 -1.36
C HIS A 55 4.17 -10.29 -2.35
N GLY A 56 3.84 -9.25 -3.13
CA GLY A 56 4.74 -8.68 -4.12
C GLY A 56 5.08 -9.74 -5.16
N SER A 57 4.13 -10.04 -6.05
CA SER A 57 4.54 -10.55 -7.36
C SER A 57 5.54 -9.55 -7.93
N GLU A 58 6.67 -10.01 -8.46
CA GLU A 58 7.76 -9.20 -9.03
C GLU A 58 7.36 -8.41 -10.29
N GLU A 59 6.16 -7.83 -10.33
CA GLU A 59 5.69 -6.95 -11.40
C GLU A 59 5.86 -5.50 -10.95
N GLU A 60 7.13 -5.12 -10.72
CA GLU A 60 7.56 -3.73 -10.93
C GLU A 60 7.63 -3.47 -12.44
N GLU A 61 6.48 -3.23 -13.07
CA GLU A 61 6.41 -2.53 -14.36
C GLU A 61 5.26 -1.51 -14.35
N PHE A 62 5.26 -0.60 -13.37
CA PHE A 62 4.68 0.72 -13.63
C PHE A 62 5.72 1.52 -14.42
N SER A 63 5.70 1.24 -15.72
CA SER A 63 6.09 2.06 -16.86
C SER A 63 6.80 3.38 -16.52
N GLU A 64 8.06 3.48 -16.95
CA GLU A 64 8.80 4.73 -17.14
C GLU A 64 7.86 5.87 -17.56
N PHE A 65 7.78 6.92 -16.73
CA PHE A 65 7.44 8.26 -17.18
C PHE A 65 8.72 9.00 -17.54
#